data_AF-A0A3B0UG47-F1
#
_entry.id   AF-A0A3B0UG47-F1
#
_cell.length_a   1.000
_cell.length_b   1.000
_cell.length_c   1.000
_cell.angle_alpha   90.00
_cell.angle_beta   90.00
_cell.angle_gamma   90.00
#
_symmetry.space_group_name_H-M   'P 1'
#
loop_
_entity.id
_entity.type
_entity.pdbx_description
1 polymer ?
#
loop_
_entity_poly.entity_id
_entity_poly.type
_entity_poly.pdbx_seq_one_letter_code
_entity_poly.pdbx_strand_id
1 'polypeptide(L)'
;MNLIENIREGFRSINANLLRSVLTALIVAIGIASLVGILTAIDGIQSSITESFSSLGANSFNISVKKSRGRSRGREERVYPAITYKQAVKFSEKFKSNAQVSLSSFITQIAEVKRLSEKTNPNISVVGG
;
A
#
# COMPACT_ATOMS: atom_id res chain seq x y z
N MET A 1 -18.33 12.69 54.43
CA MET A 1 -18.30 11.45 53.62
C MET A 1 -16.89 11.29 53.07
N ASN A 2 -16.12 10.32 53.55
CA ASN A 2 -14.73 10.12 53.15
C ASN A 2 -14.65 9.26 51.88
N LEU A 3 -14.30 9.86 50.74
CA LEU A 3 -14.13 9.14 49.46
C LEU A 3 -13.10 8.01 49.56
N ILE A 4 -12.01 8.24 50.30
CA ILE A 4 -10.91 7.28 50.50
C ILE A 4 -11.40 6.02 51.20
N GLU A 5 -12.33 6.17 52.14
CA GLU A 5 -12.90 5.07 52.92
C GLU A 5 -13.89 4.26 52.08
N ASN A 6 -14.69 4.92 51.25
CA ASN A 6 -15.58 4.26 50.28
C ASN A 6 -14.81 3.42 49.25
N ILE A 7 -13.69 3.93 48.73
CA ILE A 7 -12.84 3.19 47.79
C ILE A 7 -12.20 1.97 48.49
N ARG A 8 -11.71 2.15 49.72
CA ARG A 8 -11.12 1.07 50.52
C ARG A 8 -12.13 -0.04 50.81
N GLU A 9 -13.36 0.31 51.17
CA GLU A 9 -14.45 -0.66 51.36
C GLU A 9 -14.85 -1.35 50.05
N GLY A 10 -14.82 -0.64 48.92
CA GLY A 10 -15.01 -1.22 47.59
C GLY A 10 -14.00 -2.33 47.27
N PHE A 11 -12.71 -2.09 47.48
CA PHE A 11 -11.66 -3.11 47.30
C PHE A 11 -11.80 -4.28 48.27
N ARG A 12 -12.22 -4.01 49.51
CA ARG A 12 -12.48 -5.05 50.50
C ARG A 12 -13.65 -5.96 50.07
N SER A 13 -14.69 -5.39 49.47
CA SER A 13 -15.84 -6.13 48.93
C SER A 13 -15.44 -6.99 47.72
N ILE A 14 -14.60 -6.48 46.82
CA ILE A 14 -14.06 -7.24 45.68
C ILE A 14 -13.26 -8.46 46.18
N ASN A 15 -12.40 -8.27 47.18
CA ASN A 15 -11.62 -9.37 47.78
C ASN A 15 -12.50 -10.40 48.51
N ALA A 16 -13.60 -9.97 49.12
CA ALA A 16 -14.55 -10.87 49.78
C ALA A 16 -15.30 -11.77 48.78
N ASN A 17 -15.54 -11.30 47.54
CA ASN A 17 -16.21 -12.04 46.46
C ASN A 17 -15.34 -12.09 45.19
N LEU A 18 -14.13 -12.61 45.36
CA LEU A 18 -13.07 -12.58 44.34
C LEU A 18 -13.48 -13.32 43.05
N LEU A 19 -14.07 -14.51 43.17
CA LEU A 19 -14.47 -15.33 42.03
C LEU A 19 -15.53 -14.64 41.14
N ARG A 20 -16.54 -14.03 41.75
CA ARG A 20 -17.61 -13.33 41.03
C ARG A 20 -17.11 -12.04 40.38
N SER A 21 -16.27 -11.29 41.09
CA SER A 21 -15.72 -10.03 40.61
C SER A 21 -14.76 -10.24 39.43
N VAL A 22 -13.92 -11.27 39.48
CA VAL A 22 -13.01 -11.61 38.38
C VAL A 22 -13.77 -12.13 37.16
N LEU A 23 -14.75 -13.02 37.35
CA LEU A 23 -15.51 -13.56 36.22
C LEU A 23 -16.27 -12.47 35.46
N THR A 24 -16.89 -11.52 36.19
CA THR A 24 -17.60 -10.38 35.58
C THR A 24 -16.64 -9.44 34.85
N ALA A 25 -15.47 -9.13 35.42
CA ALA A 25 -14.45 -8.32 34.76
C ALA A 25 -13.92 -9.00 33.48
N LEU A 26 -13.71 -10.32 33.51
CA LEU A 26 -13.27 -11.10 32.35
C LEU A 26 -14.30 -11.10 31.22
N ILE A 27 -15.59 -11.25 31.53
CA ILE A 27 -16.66 -11.22 30.53
C ILE A 27 -16.68 -9.87 29.79
N VAL A 28 -16.57 -8.75 30.53
CA VAL A 28 -16.52 -7.41 29.94
C VAL A 28 -15.25 -7.21 29.13
N ALA A 29 -14.09 -7.63 29.65
CA ALA A 29 -12.81 -7.51 28.96
C ALA A 29 -12.79 -8.28 27.63
N ILE A 30 -13.25 -9.54 27.63
CA ILE A 30 -13.33 -10.37 26.43
C ILE A 30 -14.33 -9.79 25.43
N GLY A 31 -15.49 -9.29 25.91
CA GLY A 31 -16.51 -8.68 25.05
C GLY A 31 -15.97 -7.45 24.30
N ILE A 32 -15.33 -6.52 25.01
CA ILE A 32 -14.75 -5.32 24.41
C ILE A 32 -13.58 -5.68 23.49
N ALA A 33 -12.69 -6.58 23.92
CA ALA A 33 -11.54 -7.01 23.11
C ALA A 33 -11.98 -7.70 21.80
N SER A 34 -13.02 -8.53 21.84
CA SER A 34 -13.57 -9.18 20.65
C SER A 34 -14.18 -8.16 19.69
N LEU A 35 -14.95 -7.19 20.20
CA LEU A 35 -15.57 -6.14 19.37
C LEU A 35 -14.52 -5.27 18.67
N VAL A 36 -13.52 -4.80 19.40
CA VAL A 36 -12.45 -3.96 18.81
C VAL A 36 -11.57 -4.80 17.88
N GLY A 37 -11.31 -6.06 18.23
CA GLY A 37 -10.53 -6.99 17.43
C GLY A 37 -11.15 -7.28 16.07
N ILE A 38 -12.46 -7.55 16.00
CA ILE A 38 -13.13 -7.82 14.71
C ILE A 38 -13.17 -6.59 13.82
N LEU A 39 -13.42 -5.40 14.37
CA LEU A 39 -13.41 -4.15 13.59
C LEU A 39 -12.03 -3.89 12.99
N THR A 40 -10.98 -4.03 13.80
CA THR A 40 -9.59 -3.85 13.35
C THR A 40 -9.21 -4.87 12.28
N ALA A 41 -9.62 -6.13 12.44
CA ALA A 41 -9.36 -7.18 11.46
C ALA A 41 -10.06 -6.90 10.12
N ILE A 42 -11.32 -6.43 10.16
CA ILE A 42 -12.06 -6.05 8.96
C ILE A 42 -11.36 -4.90 8.24
N ASP A 43 -10.94 -3.87 8.96
CA ASP A 43 -10.25 -2.71 8.37
C ASP A 43 -8.93 -3.13 7.69
N GLY A 44 -8.16 -4.00 8.35
CA GLY A 44 -6.93 -4.56 7.78
C GLY A 44 -7.16 -5.38 6.51
N ILE A 45 -8.21 -6.20 6.50
CA ILE A 45 -8.61 -6.99 5.32
C ILE A 45 -9.08 -6.06 4.19
N GLN A 46 -9.90 -5.05 4.49
CA GLN A 46 -10.38 -4.09 3.51
C GLN A 46 -9.22 -3.31 2.87
N SER A 47 -8.23 -2.90 3.66
CA SER A 47 -7.01 -2.25 3.14
C SER A 47 -6.24 -3.18 2.20
N SER A 48 -6.00 -4.42 2.62
CA SER A 48 -5.26 -5.41 1.82
C SER A 48 -5.96 -5.75 0.50
N ILE A 49 -7.29 -5.87 0.55
CA ILE A 49 -8.12 -6.10 -0.64
C ILE A 49 -8.09 -4.89 -1.57
N THR A 50 -8.21 -3.68 -1.04
CA THR A 50 -8.18 -2.44 -1.83
C THR A 50 -6.82 -2.27 -2.51
N GLU A 51 -5.73 -2.55 -1.82
CA GLU A 51 -4.39 -2.54 -2.39
C GLU A 51 -4.23 -3.61 -3.48
N SER A 52 -4.75 -4.82 -3.23
CA SER A 52 -4.78 -5.89 -4.23
C SER A 52 -5.56 -5.47 -5.48
N PHE A 53 -6.76 -4.90 -5.34
CA PHE A 53 -7.54 -4.40 -6.49
C PHE A 53 -6.89 -3.20 -7.19
N SER A 54 -6.19 -2.34 -6.44
CA SER A 54 -5.41 -1.24 -7.00
C SER A 54 -4.23 -1.75 -7.83
N SER A 55 -3.55 -2.79 -7.36
CA SER A 55 -2.46 -3.47 -8.10
C SER A 55 -2.96 -4.26 -9.32
N LEU A 56 -4.19 -4.80 -9.25
CA LEU A 56 -4.87 -5.41 -10.40
C LEU A 56 -5.26 -4.39 -11.47
N GLY A 57 -5.09 -3.09 -11.20
CA GLY A 57 -5.28 -2.03 -12.19
C GLY A 57 -6.73 -1.82 -12.57
N ALA A 58 -7.67 -2.06 -11.65
CA ALA A 58 -9.11 -1.91 -11.90
C ALA A 58 -9.51 -0.49 -12.40
N ASN A 59 -8.64 0.51 -12.25
CA ASN A 59 -8.74 1.84 -12.86
C ASN A 59 -7.41 2.36 -13.48
N SER A 60 -6.44 1.49 -13.73
CA SER A 60 -5.09 1.91 -14.18
C SER A 60 -4.86 1.51 -15.64
N PHE A 61 -4.83 2.50 -16.53
CA PHE A 61 -4.49 2.30 -17.94
C PHE A 61 -2.98 2.42 -18.15
N ASN A 62 -2.32 1.33 -18.53
CA ASN A 62 -0.91 1.37 -18.91
C ASN A 62 -0.76 1.58 -20.43
N ILE A 63 -0.20 2.72 -20.84
CA ILE A 63 0.09 3.03 -22.24
C ILE A 63 1.56 2.73 -22.50
N SER A 64 1.82 1.64 -23.23
CA SER A 64 3.16 1.23 -23.61
C SER A 64 3.25 1.03 -25.13
N VAL A 65 4.42 1.35 -25.71
CA VAL A 65 4.65 1.06 -27.14
C VAL A 65 4.73 -0.44 -27.33
N LYS A 66 3.95 -0.97 -28.28
CA LYS A 66 4.02 -2.36 -28.68
C LYS A 66 5.41 -2.64 -29.27
N LYS A 67 6.30 -3.25 -28.48
CA LYS A 67 7.56 -3.81 -28.95
C LYS A 67 7.28 -5.16 -29.60
N SER A 68 6.72 -5.18 -30.81
CA SER A 68 6.73 -6.43 -31.57
C SER A 68 8.11 -6.64 -32.18
N ARG A 69 8.76 -7.74 -31.80
CA ARG A 69 9.94 -8.30 -32.47
C ARG A 69 9.66 -9.72 -32.94
N GLY A 70 8.43 -9.99 -33.39
CA GLY A 70 8.01 -11.32 -33.83
C GLY A 70 7.38 -11.30 -35.21
N ARG A 71 7.64 -12.33 -36.00
CA ARG A 71 6.86 -12.66 -37.20
C ARG A 71 5.58 -13.35 -36.72
N SER A 72 4.43 -12.69 -36.82
CA SER A 72 3.14 -13.35 -36.60
C SER A 72 2.54 -13.75 -37.95
N ARG A 73 2.41 -15.07 -38.17
CA ARG A 73 1.73 -15.68 -39.34
C ARG A 73 2.23 -15.17 -40.72
N GLY A 74 3.55 -15.04 -40.89
CA GLY A 74 4.15 -14.70 -42.19
C GLY A 74 3.97 -13.25 -42.66
N ARG A 75 3.35 -12.38 -41.85
CA ARG A 75 3.31 -10.93 -42.10
C ARG A 75 4.36 -10.22 -41.25
N GLU A 76 5.08 -9.29 -41.86
CA GLU A 76 6.01 -8.42 -41.16
C GLU A 76 5.23 -7.50 -40.22
N GLU A 77 5.56 -7.53 -38.93
CA GLU A 77 4.82 -6.76 -37.94
C GLU A 77 5.27 -5.29 -37.97
N ARG A 78 4.30 -4.37 -37.94
CA ARG A 78 4.59 -2.93 -38.06
C ARG A 78 5.42 -2.45 -36.87
N VAL A 79 6.55 -1.83 -37.17
CA VAL A 79 7.41 -1.16 -36.19
C VAL A 79 6.75 0.17 -35.81
N TYR A 80 6.34 0.30 -34.55
CA TYR A 80 5.85 1.56 -34.01
C TYR A 80 7.02 2.42 -33.54
N PRO A 81 7.04 3.74 -33.82
CA PRO A 81 8.07 4.63 -33.33
C PRO A 81 8.05 4.71 -31.80
N ALA A 82 9.23 4.89 -31.19
CA ALA A 82 9.34 5.04 -29.75
C ALA A 82 8.69 6.37 -29.28
N ILE A 83 8.01 6.33 -28.13
CA ILE A 83 7.48 7.53 -27.48
C ILE A 83 8.66 8.35 -26.94
N THR A 84 8.77 9.61 -27.38
CA THR A 84 9.81 10.52 -26.88
C THR A 84 9.40 11.15 -25.55
N TYR A 85 10.35 11.44 -24.66
CA TYR A 85 10.08 12.11 -23.37
C TYR A 85 9.19 13.36 -23.50
N LYS A 86 9.47 14.22 -24.49
CA LYS A 86 8.65 15.42 -24.77
C LYS A 86 7.18 15.09 -25.09
N GLN A 87 6.92 14.01 -25.82
CA GLN A 87 5.56 13.58 -26.14
C GLN A 87 4.86 13.03 -24.88
N ALA A 88 5.60 12.30 -24.05
CA ALA A 88 5.11 11.73 -22.81
C ALA A 88 4.76 12.81 -21.77
N VAL A 89 5.61 13.83 -21.62
CA VAL A 89 5.35 15.00 -20.76
C VAL A 89 4.15 15.80 -21.27
N LYS A 90 4.10 16.09 -22.57
CA LYS A 90 2.96 16.81 -23.18
C LYS A 90 1.63 16.05 -23.00
N PHE A 91 1.67 14.73 -23.07
CA PHE A 91 0.53 13.88 -22.77
C PHE A 91 0.13 13.98 -21.29
N SER A 92 1.10 13.85 -20.37
CA SER A 92 0.86 14.01 -18.93
C SER A 92 0.23 15.36 -18.61
N GLU A 93 0.78 16.46 -19.11
CA GLU A 93 0.25 17.81 -18.90
C GLU A 93 -1.18 17.98 -19.41
N LYS A 94 -1.49 17.43 -20.59
CA LYS A 94 -2.82 17.52 -21.18
C LYS A 94 -3.85 16.61 -20.50
N PHE A 95 -3.41 15.49 -19.93
CA PHE A 95 -4.29 14.46 -19.36
C PHE A 95 -4.43 14.58 -17.83
N LYS A 96 -3.59 15.39 -17.17
CA LYS A 96 -3.66 15.74 -15.74
C LYS A 96 -5.03 16.24 -15.27
N SER A 97 -5.84 16.82 -16.17
CA SER A 97 -7.19 17.31 -15.81
C SER A 97 -8.20 16.19 -15.55
N ASN A 98 -7.96 14.99 -16.09
CA ASN A 98 -8.94 13.90 -16.09
C ASN A 98 -8.51 12.69 -15.26
N ALA A 99 -7.21 12.55 -14.96
CA ALA A 99 -6.68 11.44 -14.15
C ALA A 99 -5.31 11.78 -13.54
N GLN A 100 -4.94 11.06 -12.48
CA GLN A 100 -3.57 11.07 -11.96
C GLN A 100 -2.66 10.32 -12.94
N VAL A 101 -1.73 11.03 -13.56
CA VAL A 101 -0.80 10.46 -14.55
C VAL A 101 0.58 10.32 -13.94
N SER A 102 1.10 9.10 -13.87
CA SER A 102 2.49 8.81 -13.54
C SER A 102 3.26 8.48 -14.82
N LEU A 103 4.48 8.99 -14.95
CA LEU A 103 5.36 8.72 -16.09
C LEU A 103 6.52 7.86 -15.60
N SER A 104 6.66 6.64 -16.13
CA SER A 104 7.83 5.80 -15.82
C SER A 104 8.56 5.41 -17.10
N SER A 105 9.89 5.38 -17.02
CA SER A 105 10.76 4.98 -18.12
C SER A 105 11.90 4.11 -17.60
N PHE A 106 12.07 2.96 -18.23
CA PHE A 106 13.22 2.10 -18.01
C PHE A 106 14.41 2.65 -18.81
N ILE A 107 15.44 3.14 -18.11
CA ILE A 107 16.56 3.85 -18.74
C ILE A 107 17.65 2.85 -19.14
N THR A 108 18.17 2.08 -18.19
CA THR A 108 19.14 1.01 -18.46
C THR A 108 19.25 0.06 -17.27
N GLN A 109 19.56 -1.20 -17.55
CA GLN A 109 19.87 -2.21 -16.54
C GLN A 109 21.36 -2.23 -16.15
N ILE A 110 22.18 -1.52 -16.94
CA ILE A 110 23.63 -1.46 -16.83
C ILE A 110 24.00 0.02 -16.87
N ALA A 111 24.03 0.66 -15.71
CA ALA A 111 24.55 2.01 -15.52
C ALA A 111 25.45 2.05 -14.28
N GLU A 112 26.47 2.89 -14.34
CA GLU A 112 27.22 3.35 -13.18
C GLU A 112 26.76 4.77 -12.89
N VAL A 113 26.05 4.97 -11.77
CA VAL A 113 25.62 6.31 -11.34
C VAL A 113 26.72 6.87 -10.45
N LYS A 114 27.31 7.99 -10.90
CA LYS A 114 28.31 8.73 -10.15
C LYS A 114 27.72 10.03 -9.61
N ARG A 115 27.84 10.26 -8.31
CA ARG A 115 27.56 11.55 -7.68
C ARG A 115 28.78 12.00 -6.90
N LEU A 116 29.38 13.11 -7.34
CA LEU A 116 30.61 13.65 -6.77
C LEU A 116 31.71 12.56 -6.73
N SER A 117 32.12 12.13 -5.54
CA SER A 117 33.17 11.13 -5.32
C SER A 117 32.64 9.69 -5.24
N GLU A 118 31.33 9.49 -5.12
CA GLU A 118 30.74 8.15 -4.95
C GLU A 118 30.20 7.59 -6.26
N LYS A 119 30.43 6.30 -6.46
CA LYS A 119 30.08 5.53 -7.66
C LYS A 119 29.36 4.26 -7.21
N THR A 120 28.29 3.93 -7.93
CA THR A 120 27.56 2.67 -7.72
C THR A 120 28.15 1.54 -8.57
N ASN A 121 27.81 0.29 -8.24
CA ASN A 121 28.23 -0.86 -9.04
C ASN A 121 27.73 -0.73 -10.50
N PRO A 122 28.56 -1.04 -11.51
CA PRO A 122 28.24 -0.79 -12.93
C PRO A 122 27.15 -1.69 -13.53
N ASN A 123 26.35 -2.36 -12.71
CA ASN A 123 25.25 -3.22 -13.12
C ASN A 123 23.99 -2.96 -12.28
N ILE A 124 23.68 -1.69 -12.05
CA ILE A 124 22.45 -1.29 -11.39
C ILE A 124 21.38 -0.89 -12.41
N SER A 125 20.14 -1.28 -12.11
CA SER A 125 18.97 -0.90 -12.90
C SER A 125 18.50 0.48 -12.52
N VAL A 126 18.43 1.39 -13.49
CA VAL A 126 17.97 2.77 -13.32
C VAL A 126 16.61 2.92 -13.98
N VAL A 127 15.61 3.24 -13.16
CA VAL A 127 14.24 3.57 -13.58
C VAL A 127 14.01 5.04 -13.29
N GLY A 128 13.62 5.81 -14.30
CA GLY A 128 13.15 7.19 -14.12
C GLY A 128 11.64 7.19 -13.93
N GLY A 129 11.17 7.78 -12.84
CA GLY A 129 9.76 8.03 -12.53
C GLY A 129 9.53 9.49 -12.20
#